data_AF-A0A7X8X7Q9-F1
#
_entry.id   AF-A0A7X8X7Q9-F1
#
_cell.length_a   1.000
_cell.length_b   1.000
_cell.length_c   1.000
_cell.angle_alpha   90.00
_cell.angle_beta   90.00
_cell.angle_gamma   90.00
#
_symmetry.space_group_name_H-M   'P 1'
#
loop_
_entity.id
_entity.type
_entity.pdbx_description
1 polymer ?
#
loop_
_entity_poly.entity_id
_entity_poly.type
_entity_poly.pdbx_seq_one_letter_code
_entity_poly.pdbx_strand_id
1 'polypeptide(L)'
;MKKIIVIGLLLLSLILVSACGGPTKESKKPDVNQQTEASPAPSEDASDTTIVIGKPIKFDGFEFTITELKIVATKDDKQSLRVTYDWANTGKDALTPLLCYVLSGFQNDVEFEGGFVLSDDVNYDIGYSKVNSGEKVVGAQDAVPFDDIDAPFRLELKEMYGKVVYSLEINDLKEYE
;
A
#
# COMPACT_ATOMS: atom_id res chain seq x y z
N MET A 1 -35.62 -44.84 -2.53
CA MET A 1 -36.68 -44.23 -1.69
C MET A 1 -36.27 -42.80 -1.35
N LYS A 2 -37.17 -41.83 -1.59
CA LYS A 2 -37.19 -40.43 -1.07
C LYS A 2 -36.13 -39.48 -1.65
N LYS A 3 -36.42 -38.25 -2.12
CA LYS A 3 -37.64 -37.48 -2.39
C LYS A 3 -37.23 -36.40 -3.41
N ILE A 4 -38.07 -36.16 -4.41
CA ILE A 4 -38.00 -35.05 -5.36
C ILE A 4 -38.45 -33.77 -4.62
N ILE A 5 -37.71 -32.68 -4.74
CA ILE A 5 -38.21 -31.33 -4.41
C ILE A 5 -37.98 -30.44 -5.64
N VAL A 6 -39.08 -30.19 -6.33
CA VAL A 6 -39.24 -29.16 -7.37
C VAL A 6 -39.65 -27.89 -6.65
N ILE A 7 -38.88 -26.81 -6.80
CA ILE A 7 -39.37 -25.45 -6.56
C ILE A 7 -38.97 -24.64 -7.79
N GLY A 8 -39.94 -24.50 -8.70
CA GLY A 8 -39.91 -23.46 -9.71
C GLY A 8 -40.44 -22.16 -9.12
N LEU A 9 -39.80 -21.05 -9.47
CA LEU A 9 -40.52 -19.79 -9.59
C LEU A 9 -40.12 -19.15 -10.93
N LEU A 10 -41.10 -19.10 -11.80
CA LEU A 10 -41.09 -18.53 -13.14
C LEU A 10 -41.38 -17.02 -13.05
N LEU A 11 -40.65 -16.27 -13.87
CA LEU A 11 -41.12 -15.22 -14.80
C LEU A 11 -41.43 -13.75 -14.37
N LEU A 12 -40.84 -12.89 -15.23
CA LEU A 12 -41.43 -11.76 -15.96
C LEU A 12 -41.72 -10.44 -15.22
N SER A 13 -40.99 -9.38 -15.61
CA SER A 13 -41.50 -8.25 -16.43
C SER A 13 -40.38 -7.21 -16.61
N LEU A 14 -39.89 -7.00 -17.83
CA LEU A 14 -40.32 -6.01 -18.83
C LEU A 14 -39.95 -4.54 -18.52
N ILE A 15 -38.83 -4.12 -19.11
CA ILE A 15 -38.61 -2.93 -19.96
C ILE A 15 -39.57 -1.74 -19.78
N LEU A 16 -39.01 -0.58 -19.45
CA LEU A 16 -39.52 0.72 -19.93
C LEU A 16 -38.37 1.53 -20.54
N VAL A 17 -38.38 1.58 -21.88
CA VAL A 17 -37.72 2.59 -22.69
C VAL A 17 -38.65 3.80 -22.72
N SER A 18 -38.12 4.99 -22.46
CA SER A 18 -38.78 6.27 -22.69
C SER A 18 -37.67 7.30 -22.90
N ALA A 19 -37.66 8.21 -23.85
CA ALA A 19 -38.38 8.43 -25.10
C ALA A 19 -37.54 9.48 -25.86
N CYS A 20 -37.50 9.41 -27.19
CA CYS A 20 -36.95 10.46 -28.05
C CYS A 20 -37.66 11.81 -27.83
N GLY A 21 -36.90 12.90 -27.88
CA GLY A 21 -37.42 14.27 -27.82
C GLY A 21 -36.61 15.27 -28.63
N GLY A 22 -36.54 15.07 -29.96
CA GLY A 22 -36.62 16.09 -31.01
C GLY A 22 -35.54 17.21 -31.17
N PRO A 23 -35.26 17.67 -32.40
CA PRO A 23 -34.09 18.49 -32.73
C PRO A 23 -34.38 20.01 -32.74
N THR A 24 -33.38 20.86 -32.50
CA THR A 24 -33.43 22.26 -32.94
C THR A 24 -32.09 22.73 -33.50
N LYS A 25 -32.13 22.92 -34.82
CA LYS A 25 -31.33 23.69 -35.78
C LYS A 25 -30.18 24.57 -35.26
N GLU A 26 -28.98 24.17 -35.67
CA GLU A 26 -27.96 24.91 -36.44
C GLU A 26 -28.02 26.46 -36.49
N SER A 27 -26.92 27.09 -36.05
CA SER A 27 -26.41 28.34 -36.64
C SER A 27 -24.87 28.36 -36.59
N LYS A 28 -24.25 28.10 -37.75
CA LYS A 28 -22.93 28.60 -38.20
C LYS A 28 -22.93 30.14 -38.12
N LYS A 29 -21.87 30.91 -37.88
CA LYS A 29 -20.38 30.89 -38.04
C LYS A 29 -19.89 32.26 -37.46
N PRO A 30 -18.60 32.66 -37.47
CA PRO A 30 -17.33 31.93 -37.39
C PRO A 30 -16.34 32.51 -36.32
N ASP A 31 -15.40 31.67 -35.90
CA ASP A 31 -13.95 31.92 -35.75
C ASP A 31 -13.44 33.13 -34.94
N VAL A 32 -12.97 32.87 -33.71
CA VAL A 32 -11.67 33.40 -33.23
C VAL A 32 -10.98 32.32 -32.40
N ASN A 33 -9.86 31.87 -32.96
CA ASN A 33 -8.82 31.02 -32.43
C ASN A 33 -8.28 31.52 -31.07
N GLN A 34 -8.59 30.81 -29.98
CA GLN A 34 -7.83 30.84 -28.72
C GLN A 34 -7.64 29.40 -28.26
N GLN A 35 -6.64 28.77 -28.85
CA GLN A 35 -6.06 27.52 -28.39
C GLN A 35 -5.31 27.81 -27.08
N THR A 36 -6.06 27.88 -25.98
CA THR A 36 -5.50 27.71 -24.64
C THR A 36 -5.09 26.25 -24.55
N GLU A 37 -3.78 26.00 -24.62
CA GLU A 37 -3.19 24.73 -24.20
C GLU A 37 -3.67 24.44 -22.78
N ALA A 38 -4.68 23.59 -22.67
CA ALA A 38 -4.96 22.85 -21.47
C ALA A 38 -3.75 21.93 -21.27
N SER A 39 -2.78 22.41 -20.49
CA SER A 39 -1.79 21.55 -19.85
C SER A 39 -2.57 20.42 -19.19
N PRO A 40 -2.32 19.15 -19.52
CA PRO A 40 -2.95 18.07 -18.77
C PRO A 40 -2.52 18.27 -17.31
N ALA A 41 -3.51 18.33 -16.41
CA ALA A 41 -3.24 18.09 -15.01
C ALA A 41 -2.51 16.74 -14.90
N PRO A 42 -1.47 16.61 -14.06
CA PRO A 42 -0.80 15.34 -13.87
C PRO A 42 -1.86 14.29 -13.50
N SER A 43 -1.98 13.29 -14.36
CA SER A 43 -2.84 12.13 -14.12
C SER A 43 -2.29 11.35 -12.92
N GLU A 44 -3.06 11.26 -11.84
CA GLU A 44 -2.81 10.37 -10.68
C GLU A 44 -3.06 8.88 -11.02
N ASP A 45 -2.73 8.43 -12.23
CA ASP A 45 -3.09 7.07 -12.71
C ASP A 45 -1.92 6.37 -13.42
N ALA A 46 -0.75 6.47 -12.81
CA ALA A 46 0.22 5.39 -12.80
C ALA A 46 0.64 5.25 -11.34
N SER A 47 0.13 4.22 -10.64
CA SER A 47 0.57 3.95 -9.28
C SER A 47 2.04 3.55 -9.35
N ASP A 48 2.93 4.51 -9.19
CA ASP A 48 4.33 4.25 -8.90
C ASP A 48 4.35 3.53 -7.55
N THR A 49 4.46 2.21 -7.61
CA THR A 49 4.55 1.34 -6.43
C THR A 49 5.97 1.27 -5.89
N THR A 50 6.85 2.19 -6.29
CA THR A 50 8.20 2.28 -5.75
C THR A 50 8.16 2.99 -4.40
N ILE A 51 8.75 2.37 -3.39
CA ILE A 51 9.03 3.01 -2.11
C ILE A 51 10.15 4.02 -2.33
N VAL A 52 9.92 5.26 -1.91
CA VAL A 52 10.96 6.30 -1.87
C VAL A 52 11.14 6.73 -0.42
N ILE A 53 12.33 6.51 0.13
CA ILE A 53 12.66 6.88 1.53
C ILE A 53 12.36 8.37 1.75
N GLY A 54 11.68 8.66 2.87
CA GLY A 54 11.25 10.00 3.26
C GLY A 54 9.98 10.51 2.56
N LYS A 55 9.38 9.73 1.64
CA LYS A 55 8.08 10.07 1.03
C LYS A 55 6.93 9.23 1.62
N PRO A 56 5.78 9.85 1.88
CA PRO A 56 4.63 9.12 2.40
C PRO A 56 3.98 8.24 1.33
N ILE A 57 3.67 7.02 1.72
CA ILE A 57 2.84 6.07 1.00
C ILE A 57 1.46 6.12 1.63
N LYS A 58 0.42 6.30 0.80
CA LYS A 58 -0.96 6.43 1.26
C LYS A 58 -1.69 5.10 1.09
N PHE A 59 -2.29 4.63 2.19
CA PHE A 59 -3.20 3.49 2.22
C PHE A 59 -4.61 3.96 2.63
N ASP A 60 -5.59 3.05 2.59
CA ASP A 60 -6.91 3.38 3.13
C ASP A 60 -6.82 3.47 4.67
N GLY A 61 -7.06 4.65 5.21
CA GLY A 61 -7.06 4.89 6.66
C GLY A 61 -5.69 5.14 7.32
N PHE A 62 -4.57 5.07 6.60
CA PHE A 62 -3.27 5.50 7.15
C PHE A 62 -2.26 5.96 6.10
N GLU A 63 -1.22 6.66 6.56
CA GLU A 63 -0.02 6.97 5.78
C GLU A 63 1.21 6.33 6.45
N PHE A 64 2.13 5.81 5.63
CA PHE A 64 3.36 5.15 6.06
C PHE A 64 4.56 5.80 5.38
N THR A 65 5.57 6.21 6.13
CA THR A 65 6.80 6.81 5.57
C THR A 65 8.02 6.10 6.14
N ILE A 66 8.78 5.37 5.32
CA ILE A 66 10.08 4.85 5.73
C ILE A 66 11.05 6.03 5.82
N THR A 67 11.65 6.24 6.99
CA THR A 67 12.53 7.39 7.26
C THR A 67 14.00 6.98 7.35
N GLU A 68 14.29 5.75 7.77
CA GLU A 68 15.65 5.21 7.88
C GLU A 68 15.63 3.69 7.71
N LEU A 69 16.71 3.15 7.14
CA LEU A 69 17.03 1.74 7.09
C LEU A 69 18.37 1.52 7.79
N LYS A 70 18.51 0.44 8.55
CA LYS A 70 19.76 0.10 9.23
C LYS A 70 19.91 -1.41 9.42
N ILE A 71 21.11 -1.95 9.22
CA ILE A 71 21.44 -3.33 9.59
C ILE A 71 21.59 -3.44 11.11
N VAL A 72 20.92 -4.41 11.71
CA VAL A 72 20.98 -4.68 13.14
C VAL A 72 21.23 -6.16 13.40
N ALA A 73 21.80 -6.48 14.56
CA ALA A 73 21.93 -7.84 15.02
C ALA A 73 20.60 -8.32 15.63
N THR A 74 20.27 -9.58 15.42
CA THR A 74 19.13 -10.27 16.03
C THR A 74 19.60 -11.09 17.22
N LYS A 75 18.65 -11.58 18.05
CA LYS A 75 18.98 -12.41 19.22
C LYS A 75 19.61 -13.77 18.90
N ASP A 76 19.48 -14.23 17.66
CA ASP A 76 19.99 -15.52 17.18
C ASP A 76 21.32 -15.37 16.42
N ASP A 77 22.08 -14.30 16.66
CA ASP A 77 23.33 -13.94 15.98
C ASP A 77 23.20 -13.82 14.44
N LYS A 78 21.97 -13.64 13.94
CA LYS A 78 21.68 -13.28 12.54
C LYS A 78 21.55 -11.77 12.39
N GLN A 79 21.51 -11.28 11.17
CA GLN A 79 21.24 -9.88 10.87
C GLN A 79 19.81 -9.67 10.36
N SER A 80 19.30 -8.46 10.52
CA SER A 80 18.05 -8.01 9.91
C SER A 80 18.16 -6.55 9.49
N LEU A 81 17.31 -6.16 8.55
CA LEU A 81 17.12 -4.78 8.15
C LEU A 81 16.08 -4.16 9.09
N ARG A 82 16.52 -3.30 10.00
CA ARG A 82 15.63 -2.42 10.76
C ARG A 82 15.05 -1.37 9.83
N VAL A 83 13.73 -1.26 9.82
CA VAL A 83 12.97 -0.23 9.12
C VAL A 83 12.44 0.76 10.16
N THR A 84 12.97 1.98 10.17
CA THR A 84 12.41 3.08 10.96
C THR A 84 11.38 3.81 10.10
N TYR A 85 10.20 4.08 10.66
CA TYR A 85 9.11 4.69 9.93
C TYR A 85 8.28 5.66 10.78
N ASP A 86 7.71 6.65 10.10
CA ASP A 86 6.65 7.49 10.62
C ASP A 86 5.31 6.97 10.10
N TRP A 87 4.29 7.04 10.95
CA TRP A 87 2.96 6.51 10.66
C TRP A 87 1.88 7.48 11.11
N ALA A 88 0.85 7.66 10.29
CA ALA A 88 -0.27 8.56 10.59
C ALA A 88 -1.61 7.86 10.41
N ASN A 89 -2.50 7.99 11.39
CA ASN A 89 -3.87 7.51 11.27
C ASN A 89 -4.70 8.56 10.51
N THR A 90 -5.04 8.28 9.25
CA THR A 90 -5.90 9.14 8.43
C THR A 90 -7.35 8.65 8.39
N GLY A 91 -7.62 7.50 9.01
CA GLY A 91 -8.93 6.90 9.15
C GLY A 91 -9.77 7.51 10.28
N LYS A 92 -10.92 6.90 10.54
CA LYS A 92 -11.88 7.37 11.56
C LYS A 92 -11.76 6.64 12.90
N ASP A 93 -11.29 5.40 12.86
CA ASP A 93 -11.16 4.54 14.02
C ASP A 93 -9.73 4.58 14.56
N ALA A 94 -9.56 4.28 15.84
CA ALA A 94 -8.23 4.11 16.42
C ALA A 94 -7.60 2.80 15.93
N LEU A 95 -6.35 2.85 15.51
CA LEU A 95 -5.62 1.74 14.90
C LEU A 95 -4.32 1.46 15.67
N THR A 96 -3.75 0.28 15.47
CA THR A 96 -2.41 -0.08 15.97
C THR A 96 -1.50 -0.29 14.76
N PRO A 97 -0.44 0.52 14.56
CA PRO A 97 0.35 0.53 13.33
C PRO A 97 0.85 -0.85 12.87
N LEU A 98 1.47 -1.64 13.76
CA LEU A 98 2.00 -2.97 13.45
C LEU A 98 0.92 -4.00 13.04
N LEU A 99 -0.36 -3.68 13.21
CA LEU A 99 -1.48 -4.52 12.78
C LEU A 99 -2.12 -4.04 11.46
N CYS A 100 -1.59 -2.97 10.85
CA CYS A 100 -2.16 -2.39 9.62
C CYS A 100 -1.40 -2.79 8.35
N TYR A 101 -0.15 -3.25 8.47
CA TYR A 101 0.71 -3.52 7.32
C TYR A 101 1.48 -4.84 7.47
N VAL A 102 2.14 -5.24 6.39
CA VAL A 102 3.14 -6.30 6.34
C VAL A 102 4.37 -5.78 5.61
N LEU A 103 5.55 -5.94 6.25
CA LEU A 103 6.85 -5.77 5.62
C LEU A 103 7.44 -7.15 5.34
N SER A 104 7.91 -7.34 4.11
CA SER A 104 8.53 -8.60 3.66
C SER A 104 9.87 -8.33 3.01
N GLY A 105 10.81 -9.25 3.19
CA GLY A 105 12.12 -9.24 2.56
C GLY A 105 12.24 -10.36 1.55
N PHE A 106 12.85 -10.07 0.39
CA PHE A 106 13.10 -11.04 -0.66
C PHE A 106 14.56 -11.01 -1.09
N GLN A 107 15.15 -12.18 -1.28
CA GLN A 107 16.43 -12.35 -1.97
C GLN A 107 16.28 -13.45 -3.02
N ASN A 108 16.75 -13.20 -4.23
CA ASN A 108 16.59 -14.14 -5.36
C ASN A 108 15.13 -14.59 -5.59
N ASP A 109 14.18 -13.65 -5.44
CA ASP A 109 12.73 -13.87 -5.53
C ASP A 109 12.13 -14.87 -4.52
N VAL A 110 12.88 -15.22 -3.47
CA VAL A 110 12.39 -16.01 -2.34
C VAL A 110 12.06 -15.08 -1.19
N GLU A 111 10.80 -15.12 -0.74
CA GLU A 111 10.38 -14.44 0.50
C GLU A 111 11.02 -15.15 1.69
N PHE A 112 11.50 -14.38 2.66
CA PHE A 112 11.97 -14.94 3.90
C PHE A 112 10.83 -15.57 4.69
N GLU A 113 10.86 -16.90 4.82
CA GLU A 113 10.00 -17.63 5.75
C GLU A 113 10.54 -17.46 7.17
N GLY A 114 10.10 -16.39 7.82
CA GLY A 114 10.44 -16.11 9.21
C GLY A 114 9.38 -15.19 9.77
N GLY A 115 8.74 -15.61 10.85
CA GLY A 115 7.83 -14.73 11.59
C GLY A 115 8.56 -13.53 12.18
N PHE A 116 7.93 -12.89 13.15
CA PHE A 116 8.50 -11.75 13.86
C PHE A 116 9.94 -12.03 14.34
N VAL A 117 10.90 -11.26 13.85
CA VAL A 117 12.32 -11.33 14.25
C VAL A 117 12.51 -10.45 15.47
N LEU A 118 13.22 -10.95 16.49
CA LEU A 118 13.54 -10.19 17.69
C LEU A 118 14.98 -9.64 17.63
N SER A 119 15.11 -8.33 17.80
CA SER A 119 16.38 -7.63 18.00
C SER A 119 16.26 -6.69 19.18
N ASP A 120 17.31 -6.59 20.01
CA ASP A 120 17.37 -5.59 21.09
C ASP A 120 17.66 -4.17 20.56
N ASP A 121 18.08 -4.04 19.29
CA ASP A 121 18.34 -2.77 18.60
C ASP A 121 17.11 -2.20 17.88
N VAL A 122 15.94 -2.81 18.11
CA VAL A 122 14.66 -2.47 17.47
C VAL A 122 13.60 -2.22 18.54
N ASN A 123 12.98 -1.04 18.50
CA ASN A 123 11.92 -0.64 19.40
C ASN A 123 10.53 -0.89 18.79
N TYR A 124 9.99 -2.07 19.06
CA TYR A 124 8.67 -2.47 18.57
C TYR A 124 7.49 -1.85 19.35
N ASP A 125 7.72 -1.38 20.59
CA ASP A 125 6.64 -0.90 21.49
C ASP A 125 5.88 0.28 20.88
N ILE A 126 6.59 1.13 20.14
CA ILE A 126 6.03 2.27 19.44
C ILE A 126 5.00 1.81 18.40
N GLY A 127 5.31 0.76 17.62
CA GLY A 127 4.42 0.21 16.60
C GLY A 127 3.20 -0.52 17.16
N TYR A 128 3.28 -1.01 18.41
CA TYR A 128 2.17 -1.67 19.11
C TYR A 128 1.23 -0.71 19.85
N SER A 129 1.59 0.57 19.91
CA SER A 129 0.76 1.56 20.58
C SER A 129 -0.52 1.85 19.79
N LYS A 130 -1.63 2.05 20.51
CA LYS A 130 -2.90 2.45 19.90
C LYS A 130 -2.87 3.94 19.54
N VAL A 131 -3.22 4.28 18.31
CA VAL A 131 -3.16 5.63 17.74
C VAL A 131 -4.56 6.06 17.31
N ASN A 132 -5.05 7.18 17.86
CA ASN A 132 -6.39 7.67 17.53
C ASN A 132 -6.42 8.30 16.12
N SER A 133 -7.63 8.49 15.60
CA SER A 133 -7.85 9.19 14.32
C SER A 133 -7.19 10.57 14.32
N GLY A 134 -6.44 10.87 13.27
CA GLY A 134 -5.72 12.13 13.09
C GLY A 134 -4.38 12.23 13.83
N GLU A 135 -4.03 11.26 14.67
CA GLU A 135 -2.74 11.24 15.38
C GLU A 135 -1.63 10.61 14.53
N LYS A 136 -0.39 10.88 14.94
CA LYS A 136 0.82 10.38 14.29
C LYS A 136 1.77 9.76 15.30
N VAL A 137 2.55 8.83 14.81
CA VAL A 137 3.67 8.19 15.49
C VAL A 137 4.91 8.44 14.65
N VAL A 138 6.01 8.76 15.31
CA VAL A 138 7.29 9.09 14.68
C VAL A 138 8.34 8.11 15.17
N GLY A 139 9.15 7.60 14.25
CA GLY A 139 10.26 6.70 14.57
C GLY A 139 9.84 5.35 15.16
N ALA A 140 8.68 4.82 14.75
CA ALA A 140 8.35 3.43 14.99
C ALA A 140 9.33 2.53 14.23
N GLN A 141 9.55 1.32 14.74
CA GLN A 141 10.53 0.42 14.16
C GLN A 141 9.99 -0.99 13.98
N ASP A 142 10.46 -1.63 12.92
CA ASP A 142 10.23 -3.03 12.60
C ASP A 142 11.53 -3.65 12.06
N ALA A 143 11.57 -4.97 11.92
CA ALA A 143 12.75 -5.69 11.45
C ALA A 143 12.39 -6.73 10.39
N VAL A 144 13.10 -6.70 9.26
CA VAL A 144 12.93 -7.64 8.16
C VAL A 144 14.19 -8.50 8.02
N PRO A 145 14.09 -9.84 8.14
CA PRO A 145 15.26 -10.72 8.03
C PRO A 145 15.82 -10.76 6.60
N PHE A 146 17.11 -11.08 6.51
CA PHE A 146 17.80 -11.49 5.28
C PHE A 146 18.88 -12.52 5.64
N ASP A 147 19.37 -13.31 4.67
CA ASP A 147 20.36 -14.38 4.90
C ASP A 147 21.76 -13.98 4.44
N ASP A 148 21.85 -13.27 3.31
CA ASP A 148 23.13 -12.94 2.68
C ASP A 148 23.26 -11.43 2.48
N ILE A 149 24.16 -10.78 3.23
CA ILE A 149 24.38 -9.33 3.12
C ILE A 149 24.95 -8.91 1.75
N ASP A 150 25.56 -9.84 1.01
CA ASP A 150 26.15 -9.59 -0.31
C ASP A 150 25.15 -9.78 -1.47
N ALA A 151 23.95 -10.31 -1.20
CA ALA A 151 22.92 -10.52 -2.21
C ALA A 151 21.95 -9.32 -2.28
N PRO A 152 21.50 -8.93 -3.49
CA PRO A 152 20.45 -7.92 -3.65
C PRO A 152 19.20 -8.28 -2.85
N PHE A 153 18.57 -7.26 -2.28
CA PHE A 153 17.43 -7.39 -1.40
C PHE A 153 16.27 -6.53 -1.90
N ARG A 154 15.08 -7.11 -1.96
CA ARG A 154 13.84 -6.37 -2.24
C ARG A 154 13.01 -6.28 -0.96
N LEU A 155 12.80 -5.06 -0.49
CA LEU A 155 11.87 -4.75 0.59
C LEU A 155 10.49 -4.53 -0.01
N GLU A 156 9.48 -5.23 0.50
CA GLU A 156 8.09 -5.04 0.11
C GLU A 156 7.25 -4.56 1.30
N LEU A 157 6.32 -3.63 1.02
CA LEU A 157 5.34 -3.10 1.96
C LEU A 157 3.95 -3.23 1.37
N LYS A 158 3.02 -3.77 2.15
CA LYS A 158 1.59 -3.77 1.80
C LYS A 158 0.72 -3.56 3.03
N GLU A 159 -0.51 -3.12 2.81
CA GLU A 159 -1.54 -3.21 3.84
C GLU A 159 -1.83 -4.69 4.17
N MET A 160 -2.15 -5.00 5.44
CA MET A 160 -2.27 -6.38 5.94
C MET A 160 -3.19 -7.28 5.11
N TYR A 161 -4.24 -6.70 4.52
CA TYR A 161 -5.17 -7.39 3.60
C TYR A 161 -5.26 -6.73 2.22
N GLY A 162 -4.33 -5.82 1.93
CA GLY A 162 -4.25 -5.09 0.67
C GLY A 162 -3.67 -5.94 -0.45
N LYS A 163 -3.94 -5.53 -1.69
CA LYS A 163 -3.40 -6.15 -2.91
C LYS A 163 -2.24 -5.35 -3.51
N VAL A 164 -2.18 -4.06 -3.23
CA VAL A 164 -1.12 -3.19 -3.73
C VAL A 164 0.12 -3.42 -2.87
N VAL A 165 1.21 -3.74 -3.54
CA VAL A 165 2.52 -3.96 -2.93
C VAL A 165 3.41 -2.82 -3.40
N TYR A 166 4.03 -2.13 -2.46
CA TYR A 166 5.09 -1.17 -2.72
C TYR A 166 6.44 -1.87 -2.52
N SER A 167 7.43 -1.56 -3.35
CA SER A 167 8.75 -2.19 -3.25
C SER A 167 9.92 -1.20 -3.31
N LEU A 168 11.00 -1.55 -2.64
CA LEU A 168 12.32 -0.91 -2.75
C LEU A 168 13.35 -1.98 -3.11
N GLU A 169 14.03 -1.79 -4.23
CA GLU A 169 15.22 -2.60 -4.58
C GLU A 169 16.46 -2.03 -3.90
N ILE A 170 17.18 -2.86 -3.17
CA ILE A 170 18.44 -2.56 -2.49
C ILE A 170 19.51 -3.44 -3.11
N ASN A 171 20.43 -2.85 -3.87
CA ASN A 171 21.46 -3.61 -4.56
C ASN A 171 22.63 -4.02 -3.64
N ASP A 172 22.87 -3.25 -2.58
CA ASP A 172 23.94 -3.49 -1.61
C ASP A 172 23.42 -3.16 -0.19
N LEU A 173 23.21 -4.19 0.64
CA LEU A 173 22.76 -4.01 2.02
C LEU A 173 23.83 -3.38 2.92
N LYS A 174 25.11 -3.41 2.51
CA LYS A 174 26.23 -2.85 3.30
C LYS A 174 26.20 -1.32 3.35
N GLU A 175 25.42 -0.68 2.48
CA GLU A 175 25.15 0.77 2.56
C GLU A 175 24.40 1.16 3.85
N TYR A 176 23.84 0.19 4.59
CA TYR A 176 23.02 0.41 5.77
C TYR A 176 23.66 -0.11 7.08
N GLU A 177 24.93 -0.50 7.09
CA GLU A 177 25.67 -0.89 8.32
C GLU A 177 25.87 0.27 9.33
#